data_AF-A0A6L7PX83-F1
#
_entry.id   AF-A0A6L7PX83-F1
#
_cell.length_a   1.000
_cell.length_b   1.000
_cell.length_c   1.000
_cell.angle_alpha   90.00
_cell.angle_beta   90.00
_cell.angle_gamma   90.00
#
_symmetry.space_group_name_H-M   'P 1'
#
loop_
_entity.id
_entity.type
_entity.pdbx_description
1 polymer ?
#
loop_
_entity_poly.entity_id
_entity_poly.type
_entity_poly.pdbx_seq_one_letter_code
_entity_poly.pdbx_strand_id
1 'polypeptide(L)'
;MTDIFILCVDRDGALGRRQRLDRIEAEFQSRCVFFAENAWEEVETWALAGLTLPREWRWTDVRAEVQVKEQYFEPLAVRRGLVNATEYSRRGLNSEESRRIWQVLGEEAARRVPAIRQKCPEDFDALAQRLASAVQAT
;
A
#
# COMPACT_ATOMS: atom_id res chain seq x y z
N MET A 1 9.89 -23.20 14.16
CA MET A 1 11.11 -22.37 14.03
C MET A 1 10.69 -21.16 13.21
N THR A 2 11.05 -19.94 13.64
CA THR A 2 10.74 -18.73 12.88
C THR A 2 12.07 -18.17 12.41
N ASP A 3 12.30 -18.25 11.10
CA ASP A 3 13.61 -17.99 10.52
C ASP A 3 13.79 -16.51 10.14
N ILE A 4 12.68 -15.78 9.98
CA ILE A 4 12.65 -14.40 9.47
C ILE A 4 11.69 -13.55 10.29
N PHE A 5 12.15 -12.36 10.69
CA PHE A 5 11.34 -11.32 11.32
C PHE A 5 11.18 -10.13 10.37
N ILE A 6 9.96 -9.59 10.27
CA ILE A 6 9.66 -8.43 9.43
C ILE A 6 8.97 -7.37 10.28
N LEU A 7 9.57 -6.18 10.36
CA LEU A 7 8.94 -4.96 10.82
C LEU A 7 8.49 -4.17 9.59
N CYS A 8 7.18 -4.11 9.34
CA CYS A 8 6.62 -3.25 8.30
C CYS A 8 5.89 -2.08 8.96
N VAL A 9 6.24 -0.85 8.57
CA VAL A 9 5.63 0.37 9.13
C VAL A 9 4.92 1.14 8.03
N ASP A 10 3.73 1.65 8.33
CA ASP A 10 2.95 2.43 7.37
C ASP A 10 3.69 3.67 6.85
N ARG A 11 3.32 4.09 5.63
CA ARG A 11 3.79 5.33 5.00
C ARG A 11 3.22 6.51 5.80
N ASP A 12 4.10 7.29 6.40
CA ASP A 12 3.73 8.46 7.22
C ASP A 12 4.23 9.78 6.63
N GLY A 13 4.88 9.74 5.46
CA GLY A 13 5.50 10.91 4.83
C GLY A 13 6.78 11.42 5.53
N ALA A 14 7.30 10.71 6.54
CA ALA A 14 8.48 11.16 7.27
C ALA A 14 9.78 10.95 6.46
N LEU A 15 10.44 12.04 6.07
CA LEU A 15 11.67 12.05 5.25
C LEU A 15 12.84 11.23 5.83
N GLY A 16 12.84 10.95 7.14
CA GLY A 16 13.87 10.15 7.82
C GLY A 16 13.50 8.69 8.10
N ARG A 17 12.33 8.21 7.64
CA ARG A 17 11.80 6.90 8.02
C ARG A 17 12.71 5.74 7.58
N ARG A 18 13.13 5.72 6.31
CA ARG A 18 14.03 4.68 5.77
C ARG A 18 15.34 4.60 6.55
N GLN A 19 15.99 5.73 6.81
CA GLN A 19 17.24 5.80 7.57
C GLN A 19 17.08 5.31 9.02
N ARG A 20 15.91 5.52 9.63
CA ARG A 20 15.62 4.97 10.96
C ARG A 20 15.45 3.45 10.89
N LEU A 21 14.75 2.95 9.88
CA LEU A 21 14.54 1.52 9.68
C LEU A 21 15.85 0.78 9.39
N ASP A 22 16.74 1.36 8.60
CA ASP A 22 18.07 0.80 8.32
C ASP A 22 18.90 0.62 9.61
N ARG A 23 18.83 1.59 10.52
CA ARG A 23 19.50 1.50 11.82
C ARG A 23 18.92 0.42 12.71
N ILE A 24 17.58 0.29 12.72
CA ILE A 24 16.91 -0.79 13.46
C ILE A 24 17.32 -2.14 12.87
N GLU A 25 17.31 -2.28 11.54
CA GLU A 25 17.69 -3.53 10.88
C GLU A 25 19.10 -3.97 11.26
N ALA A 26 20.07 -3.05 11.19
CA ALA A 26 21.48 -3.30 11.52
C ALA A 26 21.68 -3.80 12.97
N GLU A 27 20.82 -3.40 13.91
CA GLU A 27 20.90 -3.85 15.31
C GLU A 27 20.63 -5.35 15.47
N PHE A 28 19.81 -5.93 14.58
CA PHE A 28 19.38 -7.33 14.66
C PHE A 28 20.08 -8.27 13.67
N GLN A 29 20.82 -7.75 12.69
CA GLN A 29 21.48 -8.53 11.63
C GLN A 29 22.38 -9.68 12.13
N SER A 30 22.99 -9.55 13.31
CA SER A 30 23.86 -10.60 13.89
C SER A 30 23.10 -11.68 14.67
N ARG A 31 21.79 -11.51 14.90
CA ARG A 31 20.97 -12.36 15.78
C ARG A 31 19.93 -13.17 15.03
N CYS A 32 19.38 -12.61 13.95
CA CYS A 32 18.38 -13.25 13.12
C CYS A 32 18.32 -12.57 11.74
N VAL A 33 17.61 -13.21 10.80
CA VAL A 33 17.18 -12.53 9.58
C VAL A 33 16.07 -11.56 9.97
N PHE A 34 16.38 -10.27 9.97
CA PHE A 34 15.45 -9.21 10.32
C PHE A 34 15.36 -8.21 9.17
N PHE A 35 14.15 -7.89 8.74
CA PHE A 35 13.87 -6.88 7.72
C PHE A 35 13.04 -5.76 8.34
N ALA A 36 13.52 -4.52 8.24
CA ALA A 36 12.74 -3.35 8.59
C ALA A 36 12.36 -2.59 7.33
N GLU A 37 11.06 -2.46 7.08
CA GLU A 37 10.49 -1.86 5.88
C GLU A 37 9.45 -0.80 6.23
N ASN A 38 9.34 0.19 5.35
CA ASN A 38 8.19 1.07 5.33
C ASN A 38 7.34 0.75 4.11
N ALA A 39 6.01 0.85 4.25
CA ALA A 39 5.15 0.94 3.10
C ALA A 39 5.59 2.16 2.27
N TRP A 40 5.77 1.94 0.97
CA TRP A 40 6.07 3.01 0.03
C TRP A 40 4.80 3.73 -0.41
N GLU A 41 3.70 2.98 -0.48
CA GLU A 41 2.37 3.43 -0.85
C GLU A 41 1.31 2.71 -0.02
N GLU A 42 0.14 3.34 0.15
CA GLU A 42 -1.04 2.67 0.69
C GLU A 42 -1.60 1.67 -0.33
N VAL A 43 -2.30 0.64 0.14
CA VAL A 43 -2.93 -0.36 -0.75
C VAL A 43 -4.00 0.28 -1.66
N GLU A 44 -4.60 1.38 -1.22
CA GLU A 44 -5.49 2.25 -1.98
C GLU A 44 -4.81 2.84 -3.22
N THR A 45 -3.52 3.16 -3.15
CA THR A 45 -2.75 3.61 -4.32
C THR A 45 -2.72 2.51 -5.38
N TRP A 46 -2.45 1.27 -4.98
CA TRP A 46 -2.41 0.14 -5.90
C TRP A 46 -3.79 -0.15 -6.50
N ALA A 47 -4.85 -0.04 -5.69
CA ALA A 47 -6.21 -0.14 -6.18
C ALA A 47 -6.47 0.93 -7.26
N LEU A 48 -6.17 2.20 -6.99
CA LEU A 48 -6.34 3.30 -7.94
C LEU A 48 -5.49 3.13 -9.21
N ALA A 49 -4.29 2.58 -9.11
CA ALA A 49 -3.43 2.28 -10.26
C ALA A 49 -4.12 1.32 -11.24
N GLY A 50 -4.87 0.34 -10.72
CA GLY A 50 -5.63 -0.65 -11.49
C GLY A 50 -6.96 -0.15 -12.02
N LEU A 51 -7.46 1.01 -11.56
CA LEU A 51 -8.78 1.52 -11.93
C LEU A 51 -8.72 2.54 -13.06
N THR A 52 -9.87 2.74 -13.71
CA THR A 52 -10.09 3.92 -14.55
C THR A 52 -10.44 5.10 -13.65
N LEU A 53 -9.54 6.08 -13.62
CA LEU A 53 -9.66 7.28 -12.79
C LEU A 53 -10.43 8.40 -13.51
N PRO A 54 -11.05 9.33 -12.76
CA PRO A 54 -11.57 10.59 -13.30
C PRO A 54 -10.51 11.33 -14.12
N ARG A 55 -10.95 12.04 -15.18
CA ARG A 55 -10.03 12.69 -16.14
C ARG A 55 -9.20 13.80 -15.52
N GLU A 56 -9.72 14.44 -14.48
CA GLU A 56 -9.06 15.49 -13.72
C GLU A 56 -8.00 14.96 -12.75
N TRP A 57 -7.96 13.64 -12.50
CA TRP A 57 -6.95 13.04 -11.62
C TRP A 57 -5.74 12.60 -12.44
N ARG A 58 -4.64 13.32 -12.27
CA ARG A 58 -3.36 12.92 -12.85
C ARG A 58 -2.75 11.84 -11.97
N TRP A 59 -2.33 10.73 -12.58
CA TRP A 59 -1.75 9.61 -11.84
C TRP A 59 -0.54 10.01 -10.99
N THR A 60 0.30 10.91 -11.49
CA THR A 60 1.46 11.44 -10.75
C THR A 60 1.08 12.09 -9.44
N ASP A 61 -0.06 12.78 -9.38
CA ASP A 61 -0.53 13.47 -8.18
C ASP A 61 -1.11 12.47 -7.17
N VAL A 62 -1.89 11.50 -7.67
CA VAL A 62 -2.43 10.40 -6.86
C VAL A 62 -1.29 9.62 -6.20
N ARG A 63 -0.24 9.31 -6.96
CA ARG A 63 0.90 8.52 -6.49
C ARG A 63 1.73 9.28 -5.44
N ALA A 64 1.91 10.58 -5.63
CA ALA A 64 2.70 11.42 -4.74
C ALA A 64 2.00 11.70 -3.40
N GLU A 65 0.67 11.65 -3.38
CA GLU A 65 -0.13 11.90 -2.18
C GLU A 65 0.18 10.91 -1.06
N VAL A 66 0.16 11.38 0.18
CA VAL A 66 0.36 10.57 1.39
C VAL A 66 -0.98 10.06 1.89
N GLN A 67 -2.02 10.89 1.86
CA GLN A 67 -3.37 10.55 2.30
C GLN A 67 -4.23 10.05 1.12
N VAL A 68 -3.72 9.04 0.39
CA VAL A 68 -4.33 8.58 -0.87
C VAL A 68 -5.73 8.07 -0.65
N LYS A 69 -5.94 7.37 0.47
CA LYS A 69 -7.25 6.92 0.89
C LYS A 69 -8.26 8.05 0.94
N GLU A 70 -8.01 9.10 1.73
CA GLU A 70 -8.95 10.21 1.94
C GLU A 70 -9.09 11.12 0.72
N GLN A 71 -8.01 11.37 -0.02
CA GLN A 71 -8.00 12.32 -1.12
C GLN A 71 -8.50 11.73 -2.45
N TYR A 72 -8.37 10.42 -2.64
CA TYR A 72 -8.68 9.79 -3.94
C TYR A 72 -9.54 8.53 -3.82
N PHE A 73 -9.20 7.59 -2.96
CA PHE A 73 -9.94 6.31 -2.92
C PHE A 73 -11.38 6.49 -2.45
N GLU A 74 -11.59 7.22 -1.35
CA GLU A 74 -12.90 7.49 -0.79
C GLU A 74 -13.77 8.36 -1.72
N PRO A 75 -13.26 9.48 -2.28
CA PRO A 75 -14.01 10.24 -3.28
C PRO A 75 -14.37 9.41 -4.50
N LEU A 76 -13.53 8.46 -4.93
CA LEU A 76 -13.86 7.58 -6.05
C LEU A 76 -15.02 6.64 -5.71
N ALA A 77 -15.00 6.04 -4.52
CA ALA A 77 -16.07 5.17 -4.03
C ALA A 77 -17.41 5.92 -3.96
N VAL A 78 -17.40 7.15 -3.44
CA VAL A 78 -18.58 8.03 -3.40
C VAL A 78 -19.08 8.37 -4.80
N ARG A 79 -18.18 8.80 -5.71
CA ARG A 79 -18.54 9.14 -7.10
C ARG A 79 -19.12 7.97 -7.88
N ARG A 80 -18.68 6.75 -7.58
CA ARG A 80 -19.19 5.51 -8.17
C ARG A 80 -20.45 4.99 -7.46
N GLY A 81 -20.97 5.71 -6.45
CA GLY A 81 -22.19 5.34 -5.72
C GLY A 81 -22.04 4.08 -4.86
N LEU A 82 -20.81 3.72 -4.47
CA LEU A 82 -20.56 2.53 -3.65
C LEU A 82 -20.83 2.77 -2.16
N VAL A 83 -20.79 4.03 -1.74
CA VAL A 83 -21.05 4.47 -0.37
C VAL A 83 -21.55 5.92 -0.34
N ASN A 84 -22.29 6.28 0.70
CA ASN A 84 -22.65 7.67 0.97
C ASN A 84 -21.49 8.40 1.67
N ALA A 85 -21.15 9.61 1.20
CA ALA A 85 -20.11 10.46 1.80
C ALA A 85 -20.30 10.69 3.32
N THR A 86 -21.55 10.78 3.76
CA THR A 86 -21.91 11.03 5.17
C THR A 86 -21.67 9.80 6.05
N GLU A 87 -21.82 8.60 5.50
CA GLU A 87 -21.65 7.33 6.23
C GLU A 87 -20.18 6.94 6.32
N TYR A 88 -19.43 7.16 5.24
CA TYR A 88 -18.03 6.75 5.16
C TYR A 88 -17.16 7.46 6.21
N SER A 89 -17.33 8.78 6.37
CA SER A 89 -16.57 9.59 7.35
C SER A 89 -16.82 9.22 8.82
N ARG A 90 -17.93 8.52 9.14
CA ARG A 90 -18.32 8.22 10.53
C ARG A 90 -17.92 6.83 11.00
N ARG A 91 -17.75 5.86 10.11
CA ARG A 91 -17.74 4.43 10.47
C ARG A 91 -16.37 3.76 10.46
N GLY A 92 -15.38 4.36 9.80
CA GLY A 92 -14.04 3.77 9.69
C GLY A 92 -14.01 2.46 8.89
N LEU A 93 -12.80 1.94 8.68
CA LEU A 93 -12.47 0.84 7.74
C LEU A 93 -13.03 -0.55 8.09
N ASN A 94 -13.68 -0.72 9.24
CA ASN A 94 -14.17 -2.03 9.71
C ASN A 94 -15.66 -2.26 9.47
N SER A 95 -16.30 -1.39 8.69
CA SER A 95 -17.72 -1.50 8.34
C SER A 95 -17.97 -2.48 7.18
N GLU A 96 -19.18 -3.01 7.08
CA GLU A 96 -19.62 -3.78 5.91
C GLU A 96 -19.50 -2.96 4.61
N GLU A 97 -19.67 -1.64 4.69
CA GLU A 97 -19.52 -0.71 3.59
C GLU A 97 -18.07 -0.67 3.09
N SER A 98 -17.09 -0.59 3.99
CA SER A 98 -15.67 -0.67 3.63
C SER A 98 -15.32 -1.98 2.94
N ARG A 99 -15.89 -3.11 3.40
CA ARG A 99 -15.72 -4.41 2.74
C ARG A 99 -16.30 -4.41 1.34
N ARG A 100 -17.50 -3.84 1.15
CA ARG A 100 -18.16 -3.75 -0.17
C ARG A 100 -17.35 -2.89 -1.15
N ILE A 101 -16.81 -1.76 -0.69
CA ILE A 101 -15.96 -0.90 -1.52
C ILE A 101 -14.72 -1.68 -1.99
N TRP A 102 -14.05 -2.36 -1.06
CA TRP A 102 -12.90 -3.22 -1.38
C TRP A 102 -13.26 -4.40 -2.28
N GLN A 103 -14.42 -5.01 -2.09
CA GLN A 103 -14.90 -6.08 -2.96
C GLN A 103 -15.07 -5.57 -4.40
N VAL A 104 -15.68 -4.41 -4.61
CA VAL A 104 -15.89 -3.89 -5.97
C VAL A 104 -14.62 -3.31 -6.58
N LEU A 105 -13.97 -2.37 -5.89
CA LEU A 105 -12.81 -1.65 -6.43
C LEU A 105 -11.56 -2.51 -6.42
N GLY A 106 -11.35 -3.30 -5.36
CA GLY A 106 -10.21 -4.21 -5.25
C GLY A 106 -10.26 -5.33 -6.27
N GLU A 107 -11.42 -5.95 -6.50
CA GLU A 107 -11.56 -6.98 -7.55
C GLU A 107 -11.34 -6.40 -8.95
N GLU A 108 -11.87 -5.20 -9.24
CA GLU A 108 -11.64 -4.53 -10.52
C GLU A 108 -10.15 -4.22 -10.72
N ALA A 109 -9.50 -3.67 -9.70
CA ALA A 109 -8.07 -3.35 -9.74
C ALA A 109 -7.20 -4.61 -9.89
N ALA A 110 -7.53 -5.69 -9.17
CA ALA A 110 -6.80 -6.96 -9.20
C ALA A 110 -6.81 -7.62 -10.59
N ARG A 111 -7.84 -7.36 -11.42
CA ARG A 111 -7.85 -7.81 -12.81
C ARG A 111 -6.84 -7.08 -13.70
N ARG A 112 -6.24 -5.99 -13.21
CA ARG A 112 -5.27 -5.14 -13.93
C ARG A 112 -3.91 -5.05 -13.22
N VAL A 113 -3.49 -6.10 -12.51
CA VAL A 113 -2.16 -6.19 -11.88
C VAL A 113 -1.00 -5.77 -12.81
N PRO A 114 -0.97 -6.10 -14.12
CA PRO A 114 0.08 -5.60 -15.01
C PRO A 114 0.15 -4.06 -15.08
N ALA A 115 -1.00 -3.38 -15.07
CA ALA A 115 -1.05 -1.92 -15.05
C ALA A 115 -0.60 -1.35 -13.71
N ILE A 116 -0.94 -2.02 -12.59
CA ILE A 116 -0.45 -1.67 -11.26
C ILE A 116 1.08 -1.75 -11.24
N ARG A 117 1.67 -2.86 -11.69
CA ARG A 117 3.14 -3.04 -11.78
C ARG A 117 3.81 -1.98 -12.64
N GLN A 118 3.19 -1.56 -13.75
CA GLN A 118 3.73 -0.51 -14.60
C GLN A 118 3.71 0.87 -13.92
N LYS A 119 2.68 1.14 -13.11
CA LYS A 119 2.43 2.42 -12.46
C LYS A 119 3.12 2.58 -11.11
N CYS A 120 3.38 1.47 -10.43
CA CYS A 120 4.03 1.37 -9.12
C CYS A 120 5.21 0.38 -9.14
N PRO A 121 6.24 0.59 -9.98
CA PRO A 121 7.29 -0.41 -10.19
C PRO A 121 8.24 -0.57 -9.00
N GLU A 122 8.50 0.50 -8.25
CA GLU A 122 9.39 0.48 -7.08
C GLU A 122 8.80 -0.29 -5.88
N ASP A 123 7.47 -0.38 -5.83
CA ASP A 123 6.72 -0.92 -4.68
C ASP A 123 6.45 -2.42 -4.82
N PHE A 124 6.64 -2.96 -6.02
CA PHE A 124 6.47 -4.36 -6.33
C PHE A 124 7.81 -5.12 -6.23
N ASP A 125 7.75 -6.30 -5.61
CA ASP A 125 8.80 -7.32 -5.59
C ASP A 125 10.09 -7.02 -4.79
N ALA A 126 10.38 -5.77 -4.39
CA ALA A 126 11.63 -5.44 -3.65
C ALA A 126 11.81 -6.26 -2.36
N LEU A 127 10.82 -6.24 -1.46
CA LEU A 127 10.85 -7.06 -0.24
C LEU A 127 10.83 -8.57 -0.57
N ALA A 128 10.08 -8.97 -1.60
CA ALA A 128 10.03 -10.37 -2.02
C ALA A 128 11.40 -10.90 -2.47
N GLN A 129 12.18 -10.08 -3.19
CA GLN A 129 13.55 -10.41 -3.60
C GLN A 129 14.48 -10.53 -2.40
N ARG A 130 14.37 -9.62 -1.42
CA ARG A 130 15.15 -9.68 -0.17
C ARG A 130 14.83 -10.95 0.61
N LEU A 131 13.55 -11.31 0.71
CA LEU A 131 13.10 -12.54 1.37
C LEU A 131 13.59 -13.80 0.66
N ALA A 132 13.44 -13.87 -0.67
CA ALA A 132 13.91 -15.01 -1.46
C ALA A 132 15.44 -15.23 -1.30
N SER A 133 16.21 -14.14 -1.27
CA SER A 133 17.66 -14.20 -1.08
C SER A 133 18.03 -14.72 0.30
N ALA A 134 17.32 -14.30 1.36
CA ALA A 134 17.57 -14.79 2.70
C ALA A 134 17.20 -16.27 2.88
N VAL A 135 16.08 -16.71 2.29
CA VAL A 135 15.68 -18.12 2.32
C VAL A 135 16.72 -19.01 1.64
N GLN A 136 17.34 -18.55 0.54
CA GLN A 136 18.41 -19.31 -0.13
C GLN A 136 19.73 -19.35 0.64
N ALA A 137 19.96 -18.40 1.54
CA ALA A 137 21.19 -18.30 2.33
C ALA A 137 21.12 -19.05 3.67
N THR A 138 19.96 -19.62 4.01
CA THR A 138 19.71 -20.37 5.25
C THR A 138 19.76 -21.87 4.98
#